data_AF-A0A7M4EVX3-F1
#
_entry.id   AF-A0A7M4EVX3-F1
#
_cell.length_a   1.000
_cell.length_b   1.000
_cell.length_c   1.000
_cell.angle_alpha   90.00
_cell.angle_beta   90.00
_cell.angle_gamma   90.00
#
_symmetry.space_group_name_H-M   'P 1'
#
loop_
_entity.id
_entity.type
_entity.pdbx_description
1 polymer ?
#
loop_
_entity_poly.entity_id
_entity_poly.type
_entity_poly.pdbx_seq_one_letter_code
_entity_poly.pdbx_strand_id
1 'polypeptide(L)'
;KDVTSTCFLFFSCPLPAMPPFLIPVYVTFHIVFKAIQRKQWVVSTEYHKLRLTVLCVCLYRVLQSTWFTWVSQMNHIPMNIDYDKNMDWFTTQLQGTCNVHPSPFNDWFTGHLNFQIEHHLFPTMPRHNYWKVVPLVKSLCTKHGIEYQCKSLITAFADIVRSLKESGELWLDAYLHK
;
A
#
# COMPACT_ATOMS: atom_id res chain seq x y z
N LYS A 1 19.50 -24.65 4.05
CA LYS A 1 18.26 -23.84 3.90
C LYS A 1 18.54 -22.53 4.60
N ASP A 2 19.25 -21.65 3.88
CA ASP A 2 19.98 -20.55 4.48
C ASP A 2 19.25 -19.22 4.29
N VAL A 3 18.95 -18.59 5.41
CA VAL A 3 18.34 -17.27 5.53
C VAL A 3 19.18 -16.18 4.83
N THR A 4 20.45 -16.44 4.54
CA THR A 4 21.34 -15.56 3.78
C THR A 4 21.02 -15.48 2.28
N SER A 5 20.37 -16.49 1.69
CA SER A 5 20.01 -16.44 0.26
C SER A 5 18.82 -15.50 -0.02
N THR A 6 17.93 -15.32 0.96
CA THR A 6 16.78 -14.41 0.81
C THR A 6 17.22 -12.95 0.83
N CYS A 7 18.25 -12.58 1.60
CA CYS A 7 18.82 -11.23 1.57
C CYS A 7 19.47 -10.86 0.24
N PHE A 8 20.11 -11.83 -0.46
CA PHE A 8 20.81 -11.55 -1.72
C PHE A 8 19.87 -11.24 -2.90
N LEU A 9 18.66 -11.80 -2.90
CA LEU A 9 17.67 -11.53 -3.95
C LEU A 9 17.11 -10.10 -3.90
N PHE A 10 17.11 -9.45 -2.72
CA PHE A 10 16.66 -8.06 -2.58
C PHE A 10 17.65 -7.02 -3.14
N PHE A 11 18.95 -7.34 -3.21
CA PHE A 11 19.98 -6.40 -3.67
C PHE A 11 20.27 -6.47 -5.18
N SER A 12 19.61 -7.38 -5.91
CA SER A 12 19.83 -7.58 -7.35
C SER A 12 18.83 -6.82 -8.22
N CYS A 13 17.86 -6.11 -7.63
CA CYS A 13 16.85 -5.33 -8.34
C CYS A 13 17.40 -3.93 -8.69
N PRO A 14 17.25 -3.44 -9.93
CA PRO A 14 17.67 -2.08 -10.29
C PRO A 14 17.04 -1.06 -9.35
N LEU A 15 17.80 -0.05 -8.89
CA LEU A 15 17.31 1.04 -8.03
C LEU A 15 15.92 1.62 -8.39
N PRO A 16 15.55 1.83 -9.67
CA PRO A 16 14.21 2.34 -10.01
C PRO A 16 13.05 1.33 -9.80
N ALA A 17 13.36 0.05 -9.56
CA ALA A 17 12.39 -1.02 -9.34
C ALA A 17 12.33 -1.49 -7.87
N MET A 18 13.18 -0.95 -6.99
CA MET A 18 13.03 -1.18 -5.55
C MET A 18 11.85 -0.39 -5.00
N PRO A 19 11.08 -0.95 -4.05
CA PRO A 19 10.14 -0.16 -3.27
C PRO A 19 10.89 1.04 -2.67
N PRO A 20 10.35 2.28 -2.72
CA PRO A 20 11.02 3.49 -2.20
C PRO A 20 11.51 3.38 -0.74
N PHE A 21 11.04 2.35 -0.04
CA PHE A 21 11.17 2.14 1.40
C PHE A 21 12.32 1.24 1.85
N LEU A 22 13.04 0.58 0.93
CA LEU A 22 14.26 -0.17 1.28
C LEU A 22 15.52 0.71 1.28
N ILE A 23 15.50 1.79 0.50
CA ILE A 23 16.59 2.77 0.42
C ILE A 23 16.95 3.33 1.82
N PRO A 24 15.98 3.68 2.69
CA PRO A 24 16.33 4.32 3.96
C PRO A 24 16.68 3.33 5.07
N VAL A 25 16.23 2.07 4.99
CA VAL A 25 16.75 0.97 5.83
C VAL A 25 18.23 0.75 5.52
N TYR A 26 18.58 0.70 4.22
CA TYR A 26 19.95 0.61 3.77
C TYR A 26 20.80 1.80 4.24
N VAL A 27 20.31 3.04 4.09
CA VAL A 27 21.02 4.25 4.54
C VAL A 27 21.21 4.25 6.05
N THR A 28 20.18 3.89 6.83
CA THR A 28 20.25 3.85 8.30
C THR A 28 21.24 2.79 8.78
N PHE A 29 21.18 1.59 8.21
CA PHE A 29 22.16 0.53 8.48
C PHE A 29 23.58 0.98 8.16
N HIS A 30 23.79 1.64 7.01
CA HIS A 30 25.09 2.11 6.58
C HIS A 30 25.65 3.21 7.49
N ILE A 31 24.82 4.15 7.96
CA ILE A 31 25.21 5.21 8.90
C ILE A 31 25.62 4.61 10.25
N VAL A 32 24.80 3.71 10.81
CA VAL A 32 25.09 3.06 12.09
C VAL A 32 26.37 2.21 11.99
N PHE A 33 26.52 1.43 10.92
CA PHE A 33 27.69 0.61 10.68
C PHE A 33 28.98 1.45 10.58
N LYS A 34 28.95 2.57 9.84
CA LYS A 34 30.08 3.51 9.74
C LYS A 34 30.40 4.19 11.08
N ALA A 35 29.38 4.54 11.87
CA ALA A 35 29.55 5.13 13.19
C ALA A 35 30.22 4.16 14.18
N ILE A 36 29.85 2.86 14.14
CA ILE A 36 30.49 1.79 14.90
C ILE A 36 31.96 1.63 14.47
N GLN A 37 32.23 1.53 13.16
CA GLN A 37 33.59 1.35 12.63
C GLN A 37 34.54 2.49 13.00
N ARG A 38 34.05 3.73 13.01
CA ARG A 38 34.88 4.92 13.22
C ARG A 38 35.07 5.32 14.69
N LYS A 39 34.50 4.57 15.65
CA LYS A 39 34.56 4.87 17.09
C LYS A 39 34.20 6.34 17.45
N GLN A 40 33.34 7.00 16.67
CA GLN A 40 33.01 8.43 16.84
C GLN A 40 32.09 8.74 18.04
N TRP A 41 31.95 7.82 18.99
CA TRP A 41 31.02 7.89 20.12
C TRP A 41 31.51 8.82 21.25
N VAL A 42 32.67 9.48 21.09
CA VAL A 42 33.43 10.12 22.20
C VAL A 42 33.48 11.66 22.10
N VAL A 43 32.90 12.31 21.08
CA VAL A 43 33.03 13.77 20.89
C VAL A 43 31.67 14.48 20.99
N SER A 44 31.55 15.49 21.85
CA SER A 44 30.33 16.31 22.10
C SER A 44 29.65 16.86 20.83
N THR A 45 30.44 17.21 19.80
CA THR A 45 29.91 17.66 18.49
C THR A 45 29.24 16.53 17.68
N GLU A 46 29.53 15.27 17.98
CA GLU A 46 28.90 14.09 17.40
C GLU A 46 27.59 13.73 18.12
N TYR A 47 27.37 14.22 19.35
CA TYR A 47 26.14 13.99 20.09
C TYR A 47 24.93 14.69 19.46
N HIS A 48 25.08 15.94 19.02
CA HIS A 48 24.04 16.65 18.27
C HIS A 48 23.76 16.01 16.91
N LYS A 49 24.80 15.52 16.22
CA LYS A 49 24.66 14.78 14.96
C LYS A 49 23.96 13.43 15.16
N LEU A 50 24.27 12.71 16.24
CA LEU A 50 23.61 11.47 16.61
C LEU A 50 22.13 11.72 16.96
N ARG A 51 21.84 12.74 17.78
CA ARG A 51 20.46 13.15 18.09
C ARG A 51 19.69 13.51 16.83
N LEU A 52 20.27 14.33 15.95
CA LEU A 52 19.66 14.70 14.68
C LEU A 52 19.42 13.46 13.79
N THR A 53 20.40 12.56 13.70
CA THR A 53 20.28 11.30 12.94
C THR A 53 19.14 10.44 13.47
N VAL A 54 19.06 10.24 14.80
CA VAL A 54 17.98 9.48 15.44
C VAL A 54 16.63 10.13 15.17
N LEU A 55 16.53 11.45 15.31
CA LEU A 55 15.29 12.19 14.99
C LEU A 55 14.89 12.03 13.53
N CYS A 56 15.83 12.14 12.59
CA CYS A 56 15.58 11.93 11.17
C CYS A 56 15.12 10.50 10.88
N VAL A 57 15.72 9.49 11.52
CA VAL A 57 15.31 8.09 11.39
C VAL A 57 13.91 7.88 11.96
N CYS A 58 13.62 8.41 13.16
CA CYS A 58 12.29 8.32 13.77
C CYS A 58 11.23 8.99 12.89
N LEU A 59 11.51 10.21 12.40
CA LEU A 59 10.61 10.93 11.50
C LEU A 59 10.37 10.14 10.22
N TYR A 60 11.42 9.61 9.59
CA TYR A 60 11.30 8.77 8.41
C TYR A 60 10.44 7.53 8.68
N ARG A 61 10.64 6.86 9.82
CA ARG A 61 9.85 5.68 10.21
C ARG A 61 8.38 6.02 10.41
N VAL A 62 8.08 7.17 11.04
CA VAL A 62 6.70 7.64 11.21
C VAL A 62 6.05 7.94 9.86
N LEU A 63 6.76 8.62 8.95
CA LEU A 63 6.27 8.92 7.60
C LEU A 63 6.05 7.64 6.79
N GLN A 64 7.01 6.70 6.82
CA GLN A 64 6.92 5.40 6.17
C GLN A 64 5.74 4.59 6.70
N SER A 65 5.60 4.49 8.03
CA SER A 65 4.52 3.73 8.66
C SER A 65 3.18 4.32 8.30
N THR A 66 3.04 5.65 8.39
CA THR A 66 1.81 6.35 8.04
C THR A 66 1.45 6.10 6.58
N TRP A 67 2.39 6.31 5.65
CA TRP A 67 2.18 6.04 4.24
C TRP A 67 1.74 4.59 3.98
N PHE A 68 2.44 3.61 4.55
CA PHE A 68 2.13 2.20 4.35
C PHE A 68 0.75 1.84 4.90
N THR A 69 0.38 2.38 6.06
CA THR A 69 -0.96 2.19 6.62
C THR A 69 -2.01 2.74 5.65
N TRP A 70 -1.90 3.99 5.20
CA TRP A 70 -2.90 4.56 4.28
C TRP A 70 -3.00 3.79 2.96
N VAL A 71 -1.87 3.45 2.34
CA VAL A 71 -1.85 2.68 1.09
C VAL A 71 -2.38 1.26 1.26
N SER A 72 -2.09 0.59 2.37
CA SER A 72 -2.61 -0.76 2.63
C SER A 72 -4.11 -0.76 2.92
N GLN A 73 -4.59 0.18 3.74
CA GLN A 73 -6.02 0.31 4.04
C GLN A 73 -6.86 0.64 2.80
N MET A 74 -6.31 1.43 1.88
CA MET A 74 -6.93 1.72 0.58
C MET A 74 -7.19 0.48 -0.27
N ASN A 75 -6.50 -0.64 -0.04
CA ASN A 75 -6.78 -1.88 -0.76
C ASN A 75 -7.97 -2.67 -0.19
N HIS A 76 -8.43 -2.26 0.99
CA HIS A 76 -9.54 -2.87 1.71
C HIS A 76 -10.72 -1.90 1.81
N ILE A 77 -10.90 -1.04 0.79
CA ILE A 77 -12.06 -0.15 0.72
C ILE A 77 -13.32 -1.04 0.71
N PRO A 78 -14.20 -0.92 1.71
CA PRO A 78 -15.42 -1.69 1.73
C PRO A 78 -16.34 -1.19 0.63
N MET A 79 -16.86 -2.13 -0.14
CA MET A 79 -17.96 -1.90 -1.06
C MET A 79 -19.26 -2.33 -0.36
N ASN A 80 -20.37 -1.65 -0.68
CA ASN A 80 -21.67 -1.97 -0.09
C ASN A 80 -22.17 -3.31 -0.62
N ILE A 81 -21.86 -4.38 0.10
CA ILE A 81 -22.40 -5.72 -0.09
C ILE A 81 -23.25 -6.04 1.14
N ASP A 82 -24.53 -6.31 0.91
CA ASP A 82 -25.55 -6.55 1.91
C ASP A 82 -25.74 -8.06 2.16
N TYR A 83 -26.11 -8.80 1.11
CA TYR A 83 -26.36 -10.23 1.15
C TYR A 83 -25.92 -10.88 -0.16
N ASP A 84 -25.78 -12.21 -0.17
CA ASP A 84 -25.41 -12.94 -1.38
C ASP A 84 -26.53 -12.85 -2.42
N LYS A 85 -26.21 -12.23 -3.57
CA LYS A 85 -27.13 -12.06 -4.71
C LYS A 85 -27.04 -13.20 -5.72
N ASN A 86 -26.28 -14.26 -5.42
CA ASN A 86 -26.06 -15.43 -6.27
C ASN A 86 -25.60 -15.03 -7.69
N MET A 87 -24.65 -14.10 -7.74
CA MET A 87 -24.07 -13.62 -8.99
C MET A 87 -22.94 -14.54 -9.45
N ASP A 88 -22.57 -14.44 -10.73
CA ASP A 88 -21.37 -15.11 -11.22
C ASP A 88 -20.11 -14.57 -10.53
N TRP A 89 -19.03 -15.35 -10.58
CA TRP A 89 -17.78 -15.02 -9.92
C TRP A 89 -17.19 -13.68 -10.39
N PHE A 90 -17.25 -13.38 -11.69
CA PHE A 90 -16.63 -12.17 -12.25
C PHE A 90 -17.36 -10.92 -11.76
N THR A 91 -18.69 -10.92 -11.82
CA THR A 91 -19.52 -9.83 -11.31
C THR A 91 -19.34 -9.64 -9.80
N THR A 92 -19.21 -10.74 -9.05
CA THR A 92 -18.96 -10.71 -7.60
C THR A 92 -17.62 -10.04 -7.27
N GLN A 93 -16.54 -10.35 -7.99
CA GLN A 93 -15.26 -9.68 -7.78
C GLN A 93 -15.35 -8.18 -8.08
N LEU A 94 -16.03 -7.78 -9.15
CA LEU A 94 -16.17 -6.38 -9.55
C LEU A 94 -17.05 -5.55 -8.61
N GLN A 95 -18.10 -6.14 -8.04
CA GLN A 95 -18.95 -5.44 -7.09
C GLN A 95 -18.29 -5.29 -5.72
N GLY A 96 -17.48 -6.27 -5.31
CA GLY A 96 -16.81 -6.26 -4.01
C GLY A 96 -15.49 -5.50 -3.98
N THR A 97 -14.97 -5.06 -5.12
CA THR A 97 -13.65 -4.41 -5.19
C THR A 97 -13.72 -3.15 -6.03
N CYS A 98 -12.80 -2.22 -5.78
CA CYS A 98 -12.66 -1.02 -6.61
C CYS A 98 -11.19 -0.70 -6.83
N ASN A 99 -10.90 -0.06 -7.96
CA ASN A 99 -9.58 0.44 -8.27
C ASN A 99 -9.40 1.89 -7.87
N VAL A 100 -8.15 2.32 -7.79
CA VAL A 100 -7.77 3.72 -7.79
C VAL A 100 -7.24 4.10 -9.16
N HIS A 101 -7.58 5.28 -9.66
CA HIS A 101 -7.21 5.71 -11.00
C HIS A 101 -5.72 5.49 -11.29
N PRO A 102 -5.37 4.74 -12.34
CA PRO A 102 -3.98 4.54 -12.70
C PRO A 102 -3.36 5.84 -13.19
N SER A 103 -2.17 6.13 -12.70
CA SER A 103 -1.34 7.24 -13.18
C SER A 103 0.10 6.96 -12.77
N PRO A 104 1.11 7.52 -13.48
CA PRO A 104 2.51 7.32 -13.10
C PRO A 104 2.78 7.65 -11.61
N PHE A 105 2.10 8.67 -11.08
CA PHE A 105 2.18 9.02 -9.67
C PHE A 105 1.50 7.96 -8.78
N ASN A 106 0.24 7.59 -9.04
CA ASN A 106 -0.48 6.64 -8.19
C ASN A 106 0.16 5.24 -8.21
N ASP A 107 0.64 4.79 -9.38
CA ASP A 107 1.25 3.47 -9.56
C ASP A 107 2.58 3.38 -8.79
N TRP A 108 3.35 4.48 -8.74
CA TRP A 108 4.56 4.61 -7.94
C TRP A 108 4.25 4.77 -6.45
N PHE A 109 3.37 5.71 -6.11
CA PHE A 109 3.02 6.08 -4.73
C PHE A 109 2.35 4.93 -3.98
N THR A 110 1.58 4.08 -4.66
CA THR A 110 0.91 2.93 -4.04
C THR A 110 1.69 1.62 -4.25
N GLY A 111 2.73 1.60 -5.07
CA GLY A 111 3.43 0.37 -5.44
C GLY A 111 2.54 -0.63 -6.19
N HIS A 112 1.74 -0.13 -7.13
CA HIS A 112 0.75 -0.89 -7.92
C HIS A 112 -0.37 -1.55 -7.11
N LEU A 113 -0.66 -1.03 -5.92
CA LEU A 113 -1.77 -1.51 -5.10
C LEU A 113 -3.13 -0.90 -5.54
N ASN A 114 -3.11 0.07 -6.44
CA ASN A 114 -4.30 0.68 -7.05
C ASN A 114 -5.10 -0.23 -8.02
N PHE A 115 -4.62 -1.45 -8.31
CA PHE A 115 -5.21 -2.42 -9.24
C PHE A 115 -5.82 -3.63 -8.52
N GLN A 116 -6.78 -3.39 -7.62
CA GLN A 116 -7.44 -4.45 -6.85
C GLN A 116 -8.34 -5.34 -7.71
N ILE A 117 -9.09 -4.77 -8.66
CA ILE A 117 -9.96 -5.55 -9.55
C ILE A 117 -9.14 -6.60 -10.31
N GLU A 118 -8.05 -6.20 -10.95
CA GLU A 118 -7.19 -7.13 -11.70
C GLU A 118 -6.49 -8.13 -10.80
N HIS A 119 -6.16 -7.76 -9.56
CA HIS A 119 -5.61 -8.68 -8.57
C HIS A 119 -6.60 -9.79 -8.20
N HIS A 120 -7.87 -9.45 -8.01
CA HIS A 120 -8.90 -10.42 -7.65
C HIS A 120 -9.31 -11.31 -8.85
N LEU A 121 -9.28 -10.74 -10.06
CA LEU A 121 -9.53 -11.50 -11.28
C LEU A 121 -8.36 -12.41 -11.68
N PHE A 122 -7.12 -11.97 -11.45
CA PHE A 122 -5.91 -12.67 -11.87
C PHE A 122 -4.86 -12.71 -10.76
N PRO A 123 -5.11 -13.42 -9.64
CA PRO A 123 -4.26 -13.37 -8.44
C PRO A 123 -2.83 -13.92 -8.66
N THR A 124 -2.65 -14.76 -9.68
CA THR A 124 -1.34 -15.32 -10.07
C THR A 124 -0.55 -14.44 -11.02
N MET A 125 -1.16 -13.38 -11.56
CA MET A 125 -0.50 -12.48 -12.50
C MET A 125 0.47 -11.53 -11.77
N PRO A 126 1.69 -11.32 -12.31
CA PRO A 126 2.62 -10.35 -11.74
C PRO A 126 2.04 -8.93 -11.77
N ARG A 127 2.11 -8.22 -10.63
CA ARG A 127 1.49 -6.89 -10.45
C ARG A 127 1.89 -5.84 -11.49
N HIS A 128 3.12 -5.91 -12.00
CA HIS A 128 3.61 -4.99 -13.05
C HIS A 128 2.93 -5.19 -14.42
N ASN A 129 2.08 -6.21 -14.58
CA ASN A 129 1.28 -6.43 -15.79
C ASN A 129 -0.18 -5.96 -15.66
N TYR A 130 -0.66 -5.61 -14.46
CA TYR A 130 -2.06 -5.23 -14.27
C TYR A 130 -2.49 -4.04 -15.13
N TRP A 131 -1.64 -3.02 -15.26
CA TRP A 131 -1.93 -1.85 -16.10
C TRP A 131 -2.20 -2.21 -17.57
N LYS A 132 -1.63 -3.31 -18.08
CA LYS A 132 -1.89 -3.81 -19.45
C LYS A 132 -3.26 -4.47 -19.56
N VAL A 133 -3.78 -5.01 -18.47
CA VAL A 133 -5.01 -5.80 -18.41
C VAL A 133 -6.23 -4.94 -18.08
N VAL A 134 -6.05 -3.84 -17.34
CA VAL A 134 -7.09 -2.83 -17.07
C VAL A 134 -7.93 -2.46 -18.30
N PRO A 135 -7.37 -2.08 -19.47
CA PRO A 135 -8.21 -1.74 -20.63
C PRO A 135 -9.02 -2.93 -21.16
N LEU A 136 -8.51 -4.16 -21.04
CA LEU A 136 -9.21 -5.37 -21.45
C LEU A 136 -10.39 -5.68 -20.52
N VAL A 137 -10.17 -5.59 -19.20
CA VAL A 137 -11.23 -5.78 -18.20
C VAL A 137 -12.30 -4.71 -18.33
N LYS A 138 -11.93 -3.44 -18.51
CA LYS A 138 -12.89 -2.35 -18.77
C LYS A 138 -13.72 -2.61 -20.02
N SER A 139 -13.09 -3.03 -21.12
CA SER A 139 -13.81 -3.36 -22.36
C SER A 139 -14.80 -4.51 -22.15
N LEU A 140 -14.43 -5.55 -21.40
CA LEU A 140 -15.33 -6.65 -21.05
C LEU A 140 -16.50 -6.16 -20.19
N CYS A 141 -16.24 -5.34 -19.18
CA CYS A 141 -17.27 -4.74 -18.32
C CYS A 141 -18.27 -3.93 -19.16
N THR A 142 -17.79 -3.05 -20.06
CA THR A 142 -18.64 -2.27 -20.97
C THR A 142 -19.48 -3.17 -21.89
N LYS A 143 -18.89 -4.23 -22.46
CA LYS A 143 -19.59 -5.17 -23.34
C LYS A 143 -20.76 -5.88 -22.64
N HIS A 144 -20.60 -6.18 -21.35
CA HIS A 144 -21.59 -6.93 -20.56
C HIS A 144 -22.45 -6.05 -19.65
N GLY A 145 -22.33 -4.71 -19.74
CA GLY A 145 -23.08 -3.78 -18.91
C GLY A 145 -22.74 -3.85 -17.42
N ILE A 146 -21.54 -4.31 -17.08
CA ILE A 146 -21.04 -4.40 -15.70
C ILE A 146 -20.29 -3.11 -15.36
N GLU A 147 -20.53 -2.57 -14.17
CA GLU A 147 -19.85 -1.36 -13.71
C GLU A 147 -18.40 -1.67 -13.31
N TYR A 148 -17.45 -0.90 -13.84
CA TYR A 148 -16.05 -0.97 -13.42
C TYR A 148 -15.79 0.13 -12.39
N GLN A 149 -15.68 -0.26 -11.12
CA GLN A 149 -15.52 0.66 -10.00
C GLN A 149 -14.09 1.22 -9.93
N CYS A 150 -13.94 2.54 -10.09
CA CYS A 150 -12.63 3.20 -10.03
C CYS A 150 -12.76 4.60 -9.41
N LYS A 151 -11.98 4.86 -8.37
CA LYS A 151 -12.06 6.09 -7.57
C LYS A 151 -10.76 6.91 -7.66
N SER A 152 -10.83 8.19 -7.29
CA SER A 152 -9.63 8.99 -7.07
C SER A 152 -8.92 8.54 -5.79
N LEU A 153 -7.61 8.76 -5.70
CA LEU A 153 -6.81 8.40 -4.52
C LEU A 153 -7.34 9.09 -3.25
N ILE A 154 -7.75 10.35 -3.36
CA ILE A 154 -8.28 11.12 -2.23
C ILE A 154 -9.63 10.56 -1.79
N THR A 155 -10.52 10.24 -2.74
CA THR A 155 -11.81 9.62 -2.45
C THR A 155 -11.62 8.28 -1.75
N ALA A 156 -10.70 7.46 -2.27
CA ALA A 156 -10.36 6.17 -1.70
C ALA A 156 -9.90 6.27 -0.23
N PHE A 157 -9.06 7.26 0.10
CA PHE A 157 -8.67 7.54 1.49
C PHE A 157 -9.82 8.09 2.34
N ALA A 158 -10.64 8.97 1.79
CA ALA A 158 -11.80 9.52 2.50
C ALA A 158 -12.83 8.44 2.85
N ASP A 159 -13.02 7.46 1.96
CA ASP A 159 -13.95 6.33 2.16
C ASP A 159 -13.53 5.44 3.34
N ILE A 160 -12.23 5.28 3.60
CA ILE A 160 -11.73 4.55 4.78
C ILE A 160 -12.18 5.24 6.06
N VAL A 161 -11.96 6.56 6.15
CA VAL A 161 -12.35 7.33 7.34
C VAL A 161 -13.87 7.33 7.51
N ARG A 162 -14.61 7.46 6.40
CA ARG A 162 -16.07 7.41 6.41
C ARG A 162 -16.58 6.05 6.90
N SER A 163 -16.02 4.96 6.38
CA SER A 163 -16.39 3.61 6.80
C SER A 163 -16.10 3.35 8.28
N LEU A 164 -14.97 3.83 8.80
CA LEU A 164 -14.65 3.73 10.23
C LEU A 164 -15.65 4.53 11.09
N LYS A 165 -16.04 5.73 10.63
CA LYS A 165 -17.05 6.55 11.30
C LYS A 165 -18.41 5.84 11.31
N GLU A 166 -18.88 5.37 10.16
CA GLU A 166 -20.15 4.67 10.01
C GLU A 166 -20.18 3.40 10.87
N SER A 167 -19.10 2.62 10.87
CA SER A 167 -18.97 1.42 11.72
C SER A 167 -19.02 1.77 13.21
N GLY A 168 -18.40 2.88 13.62
CA GLY A 168 -18.43 3.37 15.00
C GLY A 168 -19.83 3.85 15.42
N GLU A 169 -20.56 4.51 14.53
CA GLU A 169 -21.94 4.95 14.75
C GLU A 169 -22.89 3.74 14.88
N LEU A 170 -22.79 2.76 13.98
CA LEU A 170 -23.56 1.52 14.05
C LEU A 170 -23.30 0.73 15.34
N TRP A 171 -22.03 0.63 15.75
CA TRP A 171 -21.67 -0.05 17.00
C TRP A 171 -22.24 0.68 18.22
N LEU A 172 -22.17 2.01 18.23
CA LEU A 172 -22.69 2.82 19.33
C LEU A 172 -24.22 2.69 19.46
N ASP A 173 -24.93 2.70 18.33
CA ASP A 173 -26.39 2.54 18.26
C ASP A 173 -26.81 1.18 18.83
N ALA A 174 -26.17 0.10 18.36
CA ALA A 174 -26.39 -1.25 18.84
C ALA A 174 -26.07 -1.41 20.34
N TYR A 175 -24.99 -0.77 20.83
CA TYR A 175 -24.59 -0.81 22.24
C TYR A 175 -25.56 -0.08 23.15
N LEU A 176 -26.11 1.05 22.69
CA LEU A 176 -27.05 1.85 23.47
C LEU A 176 -28.51 1.37 23.37
N HIS A 177 -28.79 0.32 22.58
CA HIS A 177 -30.13 -0.19 22.28
C HIS A 177 -31.08 0.91 21.79
N LYS A 178 -30.58 1.83 20.98
CA LYS A 178 -31.40 2.84 20.31
C LYS A 178 -31.98 2.32 19.01
#